data_AF-A0A2V6SYH1-F1
#
_entry.id   AF-A0A2V6SYH1-F1
#
_cell.length_a   1.000
_cell.length_b   1.000
_cell.length_c   1.000
_cell.angle_alpha   90.00
_cell.angle_beta   90.00
_cell.angle_gamma   90.00
#
_symmetry.space_group_name_H-M   'P 1'
#
loop_
_entity.id
_entity.type
_entity.pdbx_description
1 polymer ?
#
loop_
_entity_poly.entity_id
_entity_poly.type
_entity_poly.pdbx_seq_one_letter_code
_entity_poly.pdbx_strand_id
1 'polypeptide(L)'
;RILEEVRWELDLRGFSHVKLIASGGIDEHQMPRLNPLVDAYGVGTAIANAPVLNFGLDIMEIAGAPMAKRGKQSGAKAVYRCRACGATIVVPAPRAVDRCACGGEWENLLRPLIRDGRLARDLPPPRTIREHVLDQLQRVPLELPGRSGSRGDF
;
A
#
# COMPACT_ATOMS: atom_id res chain seq x y z
N ARG A 1 -20.25 19.57 13.34
CA ARG A 1 -21.53 20.31 13.48
C ARG A 1 -22.77 19.44 13.26
N ILE A 2 -23.20 19.07 12.04
CA ILE A 2 -24.44 18.26 11.87
C ILE A 2 -24.39 16.93 12.66
N LEU A 3 -23.29 16.18 12.56
CA LEU A 3 -23.15 14.92 13.30
C LEU A 3 -23.05 15.10 14.82
N GLU A 4 -22.55 16.24 15.30
CA GLU A 4 -22.47 16.55 16.73
C GLU A 4 -23.89 16.80 17.29
N GLU A 5 -24.69 17.56 16.54
CA GLU A 5 -26.09 17.84 16.88
C GLU A 5 -26.93 16.57 16.88
N VAL A 6 -26.79 15.72 15.85
CA VAL A 6 -27.47 14.42 15.80
C VAL A 6 -27.07 13.55 16.99
N ARG A 7 -25.77 13.45 17.30
CA ARG A 7 -25.27 12.68 18.45
C ARG A 7 -25.87 13.21 19.76
N TRP A 8 -25.86 14.52 19.97
CA TRP A 8 -26.44 15.17 21.14
C TRP A 8 -27.94 14.86 21.31
N GLU A 9 -28.74 15.04 20.26
CA GLU A 9 -30.19 14.82 20.32
C GLU A 9 -30.55 13.35 20.58
N LEU A 10 -29.78 12.41 20.02
CA LEU A 10 -29.94 10.98 20.29
C LEU A 10 -29.58 10.65 21.74
N ASP A 11 -28.45 11.17 22.24
CA ASP A 11 -27.99 10.91 23.61
C ASP A 11 -28.95 11.47 24.65
N LEU A 12 -29.44 12.69 24.44
CA LEU A 12 -30.44 13.34 25.30
C LEU A 12 -31.71 12.49 25.48
N ARG A 13 -32.05 11.68 24.48
CA ARG A 13 -33.23 10.79 24.47
C ARG A 13 -32.91 9.33 24.83
N GLY A 14 -31.68 9.04 25.26
CA GLY A 14 -31.26 7.69 25.66
C GLY A 14 -30.88 6.75 24.51
N PHE A 15 -30.67 7.27 23.30
CA PHE A 15 -30.31 6.49 22.11
C PHE A 15 -28.79 6.49 21.82
N SER A 16 -27.95 6.44 22.86
CA SER A 16 -26.48 6.39 22.74
C SER A 16 -25.94 5.15 22.02
N HIS A 17 -26.73 4.08 21.98
CA HIS A 17 -26.41 2.85 21.27
C HIS A 17 -26.56 2.96 19.74
N VAL A 18 -27.28 3.97 19.24
CA VAL A 18 -27.49 4.16 17.79
C VAL A 18 -26.19 4.63 17.16
N LYS A 19 -25.73 3.85 16.17
CA LYS A 19 -24.48 4.06 15.44
C LYS A 19 -24.66 5.08 14.32
N LEU A 20 -23.63 5.90 14.08
CA LEU A 20 -23.61 6.88 13.00
C LEU A 20 -22.73 6.39 11.86
N ILE A 21 -23.25 6.45 10.64
CA ILE A 21 -22.54 6.09 9.41
C ILE A 21 -22.47 7.32 8.52
N ALA A 22 -21.27 7.65 8.04
CA ALA A 22 -21.05 8.79 7.14
C ALA A 22 -20.59 8.33 5.75
N SER A 23 -21.05 9.01 4.70
CA SER A 23 -20.64 8.76 3.33
C SER A 23 -20.68 10.05 2.51
N GLY A 24 -20.07 10.04 1.33
CA GLY A 24 -20.04 11.18 0.41
C GLY A 24 -18.87 12.13 0.69
N GLY A 25 -17.94 12.21 -0.25
CA GLY A 25 -16.76 13.09 -0.13
C GLY A 25 -15.81 12.75 1.02
N ILE A 26 -15.85 11.52 1.53
CA ILE A 26 -14.96 11.07 2.61
C ILE A 26 -13.59 10.68 2.01
N ASP A 27 -12.54 11.27 2.56
CA ASP A 27 -11.13 11.02 2.25
C ASP A 27 -10.31 10.88 3.53
N GLU A 28 -9.02 10.60 3.40
CA GLU A 28 -8.06 10.44 4.50
C GLU A 28 -7.90 11.70 5.37
N HIS A 29 -8.32 12.88 4.89
CA HIS A 29 -8.28 14.14 5.62
C HIS A 29 -9.57 14.44 6.38
N GLN A 30 -10.72 13.97 5.89
CA GLN A 30 -12.00 14.12 6.58
C GLN A 30 -12.14 13.13 7.73
N MET A 31 -11.70 11.87 7.55
CA MET A 31 -11.89 10.81 8.52
C MET A 31 -11.40 11.17 9.94
N PRO A 32 -10.19 11.72 10.16
CA PRO A 32 -9.73 12.05 11.51
C PRO A 32 -10.65 13.03 12.26
N ARG A 33 -11.33 13.93 11.54
CA ARG A 33 -12.26 14.91 12.11
C ARG A 33 -13.60 14.29 12.48
N LEU A 34 -13.98 13.21 11.80
CA LEU A 34 -15.25 12.50 11.95
C LEU A 34 -15.15 11.31 12.92
N ASN A 35 -13.95 10.76 13.11
CA ASN A 35 -13.69 9.61 13.98
C ASN A 35 -14.27 9.72 15.41
N PRO A 36 -14.33 10.90 16.05
CA PRO A 36 -14.95 11.01 17.38
C PRO A 36 -16.47 10.74 17.40
N LEU A 37 -17.14 10.79 16.25
CA LEU A 37 -18.60 10.75 16.15
C LEU A 37 -19.14 9.63 15.26
N VAL A 38 -18.36 9.17 14.29
CA VAL A 38 -18.79 8.23 13.25
C VAL A 38 -18.24 6.84 13.53
N ASP A 39 -19.12 5.84 13.46
CA ASP A 39 -18.77 4.44 13.70
C ASP A 39 -18.37 3.69 12.41
N ALA A 40 -18.84 4.14 11.25
CA ALA A 40 -18.51 3.53 9.95
C ALA A 40 -18.57 4.52 8.79
N TYR A 41 -17.81 4.21 7.72
CA TYR A 41 -17.68 5.07 6.55
C TYR A 41 -18.06 4.34 5.26
N GLY A 42 -18.79 5.04 4.40
CA GLY A 42 -18.90 4.74 2.97
C GLY A 42 -17.90 5.58 2.19
N VAL A 43 -16.81 4.98 1.72
CA VAL A 43 -15.76 5.65 0.93
C VAL A 43 -15.87 5.22 -0.53
N GLY A 44 -16.20 6.17 -1.41
CA GLY A 44 -16.40 5.93 -2.84
C GLY A 44 -15.24 6.49 -3.68
N THR A 45 -15.45 7.67 -4.25
CA THR A 45 -14.56 8.31 -5.24
C THR A 45 -13.09 8.38 -4.82
N ALA A 46 -12.80 8.62 -3.53
CA ALA A 46 -11.43 8.68 -3.03
C ALA A 46 -10.62 7.37 -3.25
N ILE A 47 -11.30 6.21 -3.28
CA ILE A 47 -10.68 4.92 -3.57
C ILE A 47 -10.89 4.53 -5.04
N ALA A 48 -12.13 4.59 -5.52
CA ALA A 48 -12.49 4.09 -6.85
C ALA A 48 -11.85 4.90 -7.99
N ASN A 49 -11.58 6.19 -7.76
CA ASN A 49 -10.90 7.08 -8.70
C ASN A 49 -9.53 7.52 -8.18
N ALA A 50 -8.85 6.65 -7.41
CA ALA A 50 -7.49 6.92 -6.97
C ALA A 50 -6.55 7.06 -8.18
N PRO A 51 -5.54 7.94 -8.13
CA PRO A 51 -4.55 8.07 -9.19
C PRO A 51 -3.91 6.71 -9.52
N VAL A 52 -3.79 6.42 -10.81
CA VAL A 52 -3.17 5.18 -11.28
C VAL A 52 -1.65 5.26 -11.18
N LEU A 53 -1.02 4.17 -10.75
CA LEU A 53 0.43 4.04 -10.80
C LEU A 53 0.89 3.84 -12.24
N ASN A 54 1.84 4.65 -12.70
CA ASN A 54 2.38 4.56 -14.05
C ASN A 54 3.50 3.50 -14.13
N PHE A 55 3.13 2.24 -14.38
CA PHE A 55 4.07 1.15 -14.57
C PHE A 55 4.54 1.04 -16.03
N GLY A 56 5.86 0.89 -16.21
CA GLY A 56 6.46 0.58 -17.51
C GLY A 56 7.02 -0.85 -17.55
N LEU A 57 6.84 -1.53 -18.68
CA LEU A 57 7.47 -2.81 -18.98
C LEU A 57 8.52 -2.58 -20.06
N ASP A 58 9.77 -2.90 -19.74
CA ASP A 58 10.91 -2.69 -20.61
C ASP A 58 11.81 -3.95 -20.59
N ILE A 59 12.45 -4.26 -21.71
CA ILE A 59 13.47 -5.31 -21.79
C ILE A 59 14.72 -4.84 -21.03
N MET A 60 15.20 -5.66 -20.10
CA MET A 60 16.41 -5.39 -19.29
C MET A 60 17.61 -6.27 -19.67
N GLU A 61 17.36 -7.40 -20.33
CA GLU A 61 18.36 -8.36 -20.80
C GLU A 61 17.93 -8.97 -22.13
N ILE A 62 18.88 -9.18 -23.03
CA ILE A 62 18.69 -9.88 -24.30
C ILE A 62 19.72 -10.99 -24.38
N ALA A 63 19.27 -12.25 -24.54
CA ALA A 63 20.15 -13.42 -24.58
C ALA A 63 21.15 -13.50 -23.41
N GLY A 64 20.73 -13.08 -22.21
CA GLY A 64 21.55 -13.06 -21.00
C GLY A 64 22.52 -11.86 -20.88
N ALA A 65 22.60 -11.00 -21.89
CA ALA A 65 23.40 -9.77 -21.83
C ALA A 65 22.57 -8.60 -21.28
N PRO A 66 23.06 -7.85 -20.27
CA PRO A 66 22.40 -6.64 -19.77
C PRO A 66 22.24 -5.58 -20.87
N MET A 67 21.01 -5.27 -21.25
CA MET A 67 20.68 -4.32 -22.31
C MET A 67 19.37 -3.58 -21.97
N ALA A 68 19.38 -2.25 -22.01
CA ALA A 68 18.18 -1.46 -21.80
C ALA A 68 18.26 -0.12 -22.56
N LYS A 69 17.10 0.49 -22.80
CA LYS A 69 17.02 1.84 -23.37
C LYS A 69 17.50 2.90 -22.39
N ARG A 70 17.77 4.11 -22.90
CA ARG A 70 18.15 5.28 -22.08
C ARG A 70 17.13 5.51 -20.95
N GLY A 71 17.65 5.82 -19.76
CA GLY A 71 16.86 6.07 -18.55
C GLY A 71 16.49 4.82 -17.76
N LYS A 72 17.07 3.66 -18.07
CA LYS A 72 16.82 2.39 -17.37
C LYS A 72 18.13 1.73 -16.95
N GLN A 73 18.13 1.09 -15.79
CA GLN A 73 19.24 0.26 -15.31
C GLN A 73 19.06 -1.14 -15.88
N SER A 74 19.94 -1.60 -16.76
CA SER A 74 19.87 -2.94 -17.39
C SER A 74 20.14 -4.09 -16.39
N GLY A 75 20.02 -5.32 -16.86
CA GLY A 75 20.32 -6.54 -16.08
C GLY A 75 19.15 -7.03 -15.24
N ALA A 76 19.13 -8.33 -14.96
CA ALA A 76 18.23 -8.95 -14.00
C ALA A 76 18.53 -8.41 -12.59
N LYS A 77 17.49 -8.25 -11.77
CA LYS A 77 17.59 -7.67 -10.44
C LYS A 77 16.82 -8.51 -9.43
N ALA A 78 17.28 -8.49 -8.19
CA ALA A 78 16.55 -8.95 -7.04
C ALA A 78 16.15 -7.76 -6.17
N VAL A 79 14.98 -7.86 -5.54
CA VAL A 79 14.48 -6.87 -4.58
C VAL A 79 14.42 -7.54 -3.23
N TYR A 80 15.18 -7.01 -2.28
CA TYR A 80 15.21 -7.52 -0.91
C TYR A 80 14.57 -6.53 0.04
N ARG A 81 13.81 -7.04 1.01
CA ARG A 81 13.28 -6.25 2.13
C ARG A 81 13.73 -6.84 3.46
N CYS A 82 14.22 -5.99 4.36
CA CYS A 82 14.64 -6.41 5.68
C CYS A 82 13.39 -6.71 6.52
N ARG A 83 13.36 -7.89 7.14
CA ARG A 83 12.23 -8.32 7.99
C ARG A 83 12.10 -7.52 9.29
N ALA A 84 13.21 -6.95 9.77
CA ALA A 84 13.26 -6.21 11.02
C ALA A 84 12.87 -4.73 10.84
N CYS A 85 13.60 -3.99 10.00
CA CYS A 85 13.41 -2.54 9.85
C CYS A 85 12.64 -2.11 8.59
N GLY A 86 12.28 -3.05 7.70
CA GLY A 86 11.54 -2.73 6.47
C GLY A 86 12.36 -2.06 5.36
N ALA A 87 13.65 -1.78 5.58
CA ALA A 87 14.54 -1.27 4.54
C ALA A 87 14.44 -2.13 3.27
N THR A 88 14.49 -1.51 2.10
CA THR A 88 14.40 -2.21 0.81
C THR A 88 15.61 -1.87 -0.04
N ILE A 89 16.23 -2.88 -0.66
CA ILE A 89 17.37 -2.71 -1.57
C ILE A 89 17.11 -3.43 -2.89
N VAL A 90 17.67 -2.89 -3.96
CA VAL A 90 17.67 -3.49 -5.30
C VAL A 90 19.11 -3.77 -5.69
N VAL A 91 19.39 -5.00 -6.08
CA VAL A 91 20.73 -5.45 -6.49
C VAL A 91 20.65 -6.23 -7.80
N PRO A 92 21.73 -6.27 -8.61
CA PRO A 92 21.81 -7.19 -9.74
C PRO A 92 21.61 -8.64 -9.27
N ALA A 93 20.91 -9.46 -10.04
CA ALA A 93 20.78 -10.89 -9.77
C ALA A 93 21.84 -11.67 -10.59
N PRO A 94 22.49 -12.73 -10.04
CA PRO A 94 22.36 -13.29 -8.70
C PRO A 94 23.43 -12.76 -7.73
N ARG A 95 23.30 -11.52 -7.23
CA ARG A 95 24.19 -11.01 -6.20
C ARG A 95 23.71 -11.43 -4.81
N ALA A 96 24.62 -12.02 -4.03
CA ALA A 96 24.41 -12.24 -2.60
C ALA A 96 24.44 -10.90 -1.85
N VAL A 97 23.63 -10.80 -0.80
CA VAL A 97 23.54 -9.62 0.07
C VAL A 97 23.83 -10.05 1.50
N ASP A 98 24.78 -9.36 2.13
CA ASP A 98 25.08 -9.51 3.56
C ASP A 98 23.89 -9.04 4.41
N ARG A 99 23.97 -9.17 5.74
CA ARG A 99 22.92 -8.70 6.66
C ARG A 99 22.58 -7.22 6.45
N CYS A 100 21.35 -6.85 6.79
CA CYS A 100 20.94 -5.45 6.79
C CYS A 100 21.80 -4.64 7.76
N ALA A 101 21.94 -3.33 7.52
CA ALA A 101 22.66 -2.42 8.42
C ALA A 101 22.11 -2.42 9.86
N CYS A 102 20.82 -2.77 10.04
CA CYS A 102 20.21 -2.95 11.36
C CYS A 102 20.46 -4.34 11.99
N GLY A 103 21.23 -5.22 11.34
CA GLY A 103 21.47 -6.61 11.73
C GLY A 103 20.41 -7.62 11.27
N GLY A 104 19.27 -7.13 10.75
CA GLY A 104 18.14 -7.97 10.32
C GLY A 104 18.39 -8.76 9.02
N GLU A 105 17.58 -9.80 8.83
CA GLU A 105 17.65 -10.66 7.65
C GLU A 105 16.88 -10.09 6.46
N TRP A 106 17.39 -10.36 5.26
CA TRP A 106 16.78 -9.98 4.00
C TRP A 106 15.83 -11.07 3.49
N GLU A 107 14.68 -10.65 3.00
CA GLU A 107 13.75 -11.49 2.25
C GLU A 107 13.72 -11.06 0.78
N ASN A 108 13.93 -12.00 -0.14
CA ASN A 108 13.74 -11.75 -1.56
C ASN A 108 12.23 -11.66 -1.89
N LEU A 109 11.80 -10.49 -2.35
CA LEU A 109 10.41 -10.25 -2.71
C LEU A 109 10.05 -10.81 -4.09
N LEU A 110 11.01 -10.90 -5.01
CA LEU A 110 10.79 -11.40 -6.36
C LEU A 110 10.89 -12.93 -6.39
N ARG A 111 9.75 -13.60 -6.22
CA ARG A 111 9.61 -15.07 -6.26
C ARG A 111 8.89 -15.50 -7.54
N PRO A 112 9.42 -16.48 -8.31
CA PRO A 112 8.79 -16.96 -9.55
C PRO A 112 7.33 -17.35 -9.33
N LEU A 113 6.41 -16.71 -10.05
CA LEU A 113 4.98 -17.07 -10.05
C LEU A 113 4.66 -18.07 -11.16
N ILE A 114 5.32 -17.95 -12.31
CA ILE A 114 5.17 -18.83 -13.47
C ILE A 114 6.52 -19.47 -13.77
N ARG A 115 6.52 -20.78 -14.03
CA ARG A 115 7.66 -21.55 -14.56
C ARG A 115 7.14 -22.45 -15.68
N ASP A 116 7.81 -22.43 -16.83
CA ASP A 116 7.44 -23.24 -18.00
C ASP A 116 5.95 -23.13 -18.39
N GLY A 117 5.41 -21.91 -18.33
CA GLY A 117 4.00 -21.63 -18.65
C GLY A 117 2.99 -22.08 -17.60
N ARG A 118 3.41 -22.59 -16.44
CA ARG A 118 2.53 -23.06 -15.36
C ARG A 118 2.75 -22.25 -14.09
N LEU A 119 1.68 -22.10 -13.30
CA LEU A 119 1.78 -21.50 -11.98
C LEU A 119 2.70 -22.37 -11.09
N ALA A 120 3.69 -21.72 -10.48
CA ALA A 120 4.66 -22.36 -9.60
C ALA A 120 4.17 -22.47 -8.15
N ARG A 121 3.02 -21.87 -7.83
CA ARG A 121 2.37 -21.85 -6.52
C ARG A 121 0.90 -21.45 -6.65
N ASP A 122 0.11 -21.80 -5.64
CA ASP A 122 -1.28 -21.36 -5.54
C ASP A 122 -1.38 -19.85 -5.28
N LEU A 123 -2.47 -19.25 -5.78
CA LEU A 123 -2.79 -17.86 -5.52
C LEU A 123 -3.58 -17.75 -4.21
N PRO A 124 -3.17 -16.89 -3.26
CA PRO A 124 -3.92 -16.70 -2.03
C PRO A 124 -5.29 -16.06 -2.33
N PRO A 125 -6.33 -16.39 -1.55
CA PRO A 125 -7.63 -15.74 -1.69
C PRO A 125 -7.56 -14.26 -1.27
N PRO A 126 -8.49 -13.40 -1.74
CA PRO A 126 -8.48 -11.97 -1.45
C PRO A 126 -8.38 -11.62 0.04
N ARG A 127 -9.00 -12.42 0.92
CA ARG A 127 -8.94 -12.22 2.37
C ARG A 127 -7.52 -12.34 2.92
N THR A 128 -6.76 -13.35 2.49
CA THR A 128 -5.37 -13.54 2.91
C THR A 128 -4.47 -12.41 2.40
N ILE A 129 -4.72 -11.91 1.19
CA ILE A 129 -4.00 -10.75 0.65
C ILE A 129 -4.30 -9.51 1.50
N ARG A 130 -5.57 -9.27 1.86
CA ARG A 130 -5.96 -8.17 2.75
C ARG A 130 -5.29 -8.27 4.12
N GLU A 131 -5.29 -9.45 4.74
CA GLU A 131 -4.64 -9.68 6.03
C GLU A 131 -3.13 -9.40 5.96
N HIS A 132 -2.47 -9.81 4.87
CA HIS A 132 -1.07 -9.49 4.61
C HIS A 132 -0.81 -7.98 4.51
N VAL A 133 -1.67 -7.24 3.79
CA VAL A 133 -1.56 -5.78 3.68
C VAL A 133 -1.76 -5.12 5.06
N LEU A 134 -2.73 -5.58 5.86
CA LEU A 134 -2.98 -5.02 7.19
C LEU A 134 -1.79 -5.24 8.15
N ASP A 135 -1.17 -6.43 8.13
CA ASP A 135 0.07 -6.70 8.90
C ASP A 135 1.21 -5.76 8.49
N GLN A 136 1.37 -5.53 7.19
CA GLN A 136 2.39 -4.61 6.68
C GLN A 136 2.14 -3.16 7.11
N LEU A 137 0.89 -2.70 7.05
CA LEU A 137 0.52 -1.33 7.42
C LEU A 137 0.80 -0.99 8.89
N GLN A 138 0.86 -1.98 9.79
CA GLN A 138 1.26 -1.77 11.19
C GLN A 138 2.67 -1.18 11.34
N ARG A 139 3.53 -1.35 10.33
CA ARG A 139 4.94 -0.94 10.34
C ARG A 139 5.21 0.28 9.46
N VAL A 140 4.17 0.84 8.85
CA VAL A 140 4.28 1.99 7.95
C VAL A 140 3.72 3.23 8.66
N PRO A 141 4.45 4.35 8.70
CA PRO A 141 3.90 5.59 9.23
C PRO A 141 2.75 6.06 8.33
N LEU A 142 1.57 6.26 8.93
CA LEU A 142 0.38 6.75 8.26
C LEU A 142 0.32 8.28 8.32
N GLU A 143 1.36 8.93 7.79
CA GLU A 143 1.39 10.38 7.68
C GLU A 143 0.51 10.84 6.52
N LEU A 144 -0.36 11.81 6.80
CA LEU A 144 -1.19 12.41 5.75
C LEU A 144 -0.32 13.41 4.98
N PRO A 145 -0.14 13.25 3.66
CA PRO A 145 0.53 14.27 2.87
C PRO A 145 -0.23 15.60 3.01
N GLY A 146 0.50 16.72 3.07
CA GLY A 146 -0.14 18.04 3.03
C GLY A 146 -1.04 18.14 1.79
N ARG A 147 -2.19 18.81 1.90
CA ARG A 147 -3.06 19.09 0.74
C ARG A 147 -2.35 20.03 -0.23
N SER A 148 -1.43 19.53 -1.04
CA SER A 148 -0.93 20.30 -2.18
C SER A 148 -2.03 20.30 -3.23
N GLY A 149 -2.52 21.50 -3.59
CA GLY A 149 -3.54 21.71 -4.62
C GLY A 149 -3.13 21.24 -6.04
N SER A 150 -1.90 20.75 -6.16
CA SER A 150 -1.39 19.93 -7.25
C SER A 150 -0.52 18.86 -6.60
N ARG A 151 -0.87 17.59 -6.74
CA ARG A 151 0.10 16.51 -6.52
C ARG A 151 1.14 16.69 -7.63
N GLY A 152 2.36 17.07 -7.27
CA GLY A 152 3.47 17.35 -8.19
C GLY A 152 4.05 16.11 -8.87
N ASP A 153 3.20 15.13 -9.15
CA ASP A 153 3.56 13.84 -9.75
C ASP A 153 3.37 13.86 -11.28
N PHE A 154 3.54 15.04 -11.90
CA PHE A 154 3.65 15.24 -13.34
C PHE A 154 4.88 16.07 -13.69
#